data_AF-W4QF49-F1
#
_entry.id   AF-W4QF49-F1
#
_cell.length_a   1.000
_cell.length_b   1.000
_cell.length_c   1.000
_cell.angle_alpha   90.00
_cell.angle_beta   90.00
_cell.angle_gamma   90.00
#
_symmetry.space_group_name_H-M   'P 1'
#
loop_
_entity.id
_entity.type
_entity.pdbx_description
1 polymer ?
#
loop_
_entity_poly.entity_id
_entity_poly.type
_entity_poly.pdbx_seq_one_letter_code
_entity_poly.pdbx_strand_id
1 'polypeptide(L)'
;MGMFFSVIGSLLIEKLRTAYTYYKEIAIPIILSGGIGLSVVFLSLANGFNNDLFQYLFGTVMAVSRQDVWTISVITGAVLIVIILFFKELFFLSFDEDQAIVSGVNRKLVHFIFIVLVALVIVVSMRIVGILLVSALMTLPVAAAMRFAKGFKQLFIYSIVFGELSVIVGLISAFYLDVVPGGMIVMVAVCILLLSLTIKTTIKRKKVELYD
;
A
#
# COMPACT_ATOMS: atom_id res chain seq x y z
N MET A 1 25.02 -13.12 -4.87
CA MET A 1 23.92 -14.06 -4.58
C MET A 1 22.53 -13.48 -4.86
N GLY A 2 22.15 -12.29 -4.35
CA GLY A 2 20.80 -11.73 -4.57
C GLY A 2 20.36 -11.53 -6.03
N MET A 3 21.28 -11.12 -6.92
CA MET A 3 20.99 -11.01 -8.37
C MET A 3 20.61 -12.36 -9.00
N PHE A 4 21.30 -13.44 -8.62
CA PHE A 4 21.03 -14.78 -9.15
C PHE A 4 19.62 -15.26 -8.77
N PHE A 5 19.23 -15.08 -7.51
CA PHE A 5 17.87 -15.39 -7.04
C PHE A 5 16.81 -14.49 -7.69
N SER A 6 17.12 -13.22 -7.95
CA SER A 6 16.19 -12.29 -8.60
C SER A 6 15.91 -12.68 -10.06
N VAL A 7 16.93 -13.10 -10.81
CA VAL A 7 16.78 -13.58 -12.19
C VAL A 7 15.98 -14.89 -12.23
N ILE A 8 16.25 -15.82 -11.32
CA ILE A 8 15.44 -17.06 -11.20
C ILE A 8 13.99 -16.73 -10.87
N GLY A 9 13.77 -15.82 -9.91
CA GLY A 9 12.44 -15.36 -9.52
C GLY A 9 11.67 -14.74 -10.68
N SER A 10 12.30 -13.86 -11.47
CA SER A 10 11.64 -13.24 -12.63
C SER A 10 11.27 -14.27 -13.71
N LEU A 11 12.14 -15.25 -13.98
CA LEU A 11 11.85 -16.32 -14.94
C LEU A 11 10.70 -17.22 -14.47
N LEU A 12 10.62 -17.52 -13.16
CA LEU A 12 9.52 -18.27 -12.59
C LEU A 12 8.19 -17.50 -12.67
N ILE A 13 8.20 -16.18 -12.42
CA ILE A 13 7.03 -15.31 -12.59
C ILE A 13 6.55 -15.32 -14.04
N GLU A 14 7.46 -15.13 -15.00
CA GLU A 14 7.16 -15.16 -16.44
C GLU A 14 6.48 -16.48 -16.85
N LYS A 15 7.04 -17.60 -16.38
CA LYS A 15 6.54 -18.95 -16.68
C LYS A 15 5.16 -19.20 -16.07
N LEU A 16 4.93 -18.77 -14.83
CA LEU A 16 3.61 -18.87 -14.19
C LEU A 16 2.56 -18.00 -14.89
N ARG A 17 2.95 -16.79 -15.31
CA ARG A 17 2.08 -15.86 -16.03
C ARG A 17 1.66 -16.39 -17.40
N THR A 18 2.50 -17.24 -18.00
CA THR A 18 2.21 -17.94 -19.26
C THR A 18 1.34 -19.19 -19.03
N ALA A 19 1.49 -19.88 -17.90
CA ALA A 19 0.65 -21.01 -17.53
C ALA A 19 -0.78 -20.58 -17.12
N TYR A 20 -0.93 -19.44 -16.46
CA TYR A 20 -2.21 -18.86 -16.03
C TYR A 20 -2.62 -17.68 -16.93
N THR A 21 -2.79 -17.93 -18.23
CA THR A 21 -3.08 -16.89 -19.24
C THR A 21 -4.29 -16.01 -18.91
N TYR A 22 -5.33 -16.57 -18.30
CA TYR A 22 -6.55 -15.83 -17.92
C TYR A 22 -6.46 -15.12 -16.56
N TYR A 23 -5.48 -15.47 -15.73
CA TYR A 23 -5.33 -14.93 -14.38
C TYR A 23 -3.86 -14.60 -14.07
N LYS A 24 -3.26 -13.81 -14.96
CA LYS A 24 -1.86 -13.37 -14.88
C LYS A 24 -1.52 -12.67 -13.56
N GLU A 25 -2.51 -12.13 -12.88
CA GLU A 25 -2.39 -11.44 -11.59
C GLU A 25 -2.13 -12.41 -10.42
N ILE A 26 -2.46 -13.70 -10.55
CA ILE A 26 -2.26 -14.70 -9.49
C ILE A 26 -0.81 -15.19 -9.44
N ALA A 27 -0.05 -15.03 -10.53
CA ALA A 27 1.35 -15.45 -10.60
C ALA A 27 2.24 -14.77 -9.54
N ILE A 28 2.03 -13.47 -9.29
CA ILE A 28 2.82 -12.70 -8.32
C ILE A 28 2.52 -13.15 -6.88
N PRO A 29 1.25 -13.24 -6.42
CA PRO A 29 0.89 -13.80 -5.11
C PRO A 29 1.44 -15.21 -4.87
N ILE A 30 1.40 -16.10 -5.88
CA ILE A 30 1.91 -17.47 -5.74
C ILE A 30 3.42 -17.46 -5.48
N ILE A 31 4.18 -16.75 -6.32
CA ILE A 31 5.64 -16.67 -6.17
C ILE A 31 6.01 -16.00 -4.85
N LEU A 32 5.30 -14.94 -4.47
CA LEU A 32 5.53 -14.22 -3.21
C LEU A 32 5.26 -15.12 -2.00
N SER A 33 4.11 -15.81 -1.97
CA SER A 33 3.73 -16.70 -0.87
C SER A 33 4.68 -17.90 -0.79
N GLY A 34 5.08 -18.45 -1.94
CA GLY A 34 6.06 -19.53 -2.02
C GLY A 34 7.44 -19.09 -1.54
N GLY A 35 7.91 -17.91 -1.95
CA GLY A 35 9.19 -17.36 -1.52
C GLY A 35 9.24 -17.04 -0.03
N ILE A 36 8.21 -16.40 0.51
CA ILE A 36 8.09 -16.13 1.95
C ILE A 36 7.98 -17.44 2.73
N GLY A 37 7.14 -18.39 2.30
CA GLY A 37 7.00 -19.69 2.94
C GLY A 37 8.32 -20.46 2.98
N LEU A 38 9.03 -20.51 1.85
CA LEU A 38 10.35 -21.15 1.76
C LEU A 38 11.38 -20.46 2.68
N SER A 39 11.38 -19.13 2.73
CA SER A 39 12.22 -18.35 3.64
C SER A 39 11.97 -18.73 5.10
N VAL A 40 10.71 -18.85 5.51
CA VAL A 40 10.34 -19.21 6.88
C VAL A 40 10.77 -20.65 7.22
N VAL A 41 10.64 -21.59 6.29
CA VAL A 41 11.12 -22.97 6.49
C VAL A 41 12.64 -23.02 6.68
N PHE A 42 13.40 -22.34 5.81
CA PHE A 42 14.86 -22.29 5.94
C PHE A 42 15.30 -21.57 7.22
N LEU A 43 14.60 -20.51 7.62
CA LEU A 43 14.89 -19.78 8.84
C LEU A 43 14.60 -20.60 10.10
N SER A 44 13.51 -21.38 10.07
CA SER A 44 13.15 -22.33 11.14
C SER A 44 14.19 -23.44 11.29
N LEU A 45 14.65 -24.00 10.16
CA LEU A 45 15.72 -25.02 10.12
C LEU A 45 17.07 -24.48 10.62
N ALA A 46 17.32 -23.17 10.45
CA ALA A 46 18.52 -22.50 10.93
C ALA A 46 18.48 -22.14 12.43
N ASN A 47 17.47 -22.58 13.19
CA ASN A 47 17.26 -22.29 14.63
C ASN A 47 17.23 -20.78 14.96
N GLY A 48 16.86 -19.93 14.00
CA GLY A 48 16.93 -18.49 14.15
C GLY A 48 15.66 -17.81 13.68
N PHE A 49 14.53 -18.00 14.36
CA PHE A 49 13.41 -17.05 14.26
C PHE A 49 13.87 -15.71 14.88
N ASN A 50 14.62 -14.94 14.10
CA ASN A 50 15.27 -13.73 14.59
C ASN A 50 14.24 -12.61 14.77
N ASN A 51 14.40 -11.84 15.85
CA ASN A 51 13.72 -10.56 16.07
C ASN A 51 13.80 -9.64 14.85
N ASP A 52 14.87 -9.76 14.04
CA ASP A 52 15.07 -9.00 12.81
C ASP A 52 13.96 -9.23 11.79
N LEU A 53 13.43 -10.46 11.64
CA LEU A 53 12.36 -10.73 10.67
C LEU A 53 11.06 -10.05 11.13
N PHE A 54 10.73 -10.17 12.42
CA PHE A 54 9.58 -9.48 13.00
C PHE A 54 9.73 -7.95 12.88
N GLN A 55 10.93 -7.41 13.07
CA GLN A 55 11.19 -5.98 12.82
C GLN A 55 11.02 -5.60 11.35
N TYR A 56 11.42 -6.42 10.38
CA TYR A 56 11.18 -6.11 8.97
C TYR A 56 9.70 -6.20 8.57
N LEU A 57 8.95 -7.13 9.17
CA LEU A 57 7.53 -7.32 8.88
C LEU A 57 6.65 -6.24 9.53
N PHE A 58 6.90 -5.91 10.80
CA PHE A 58 6.05 -5.05 11.62
C PHE A 58 6.67 -3.69 11.98
N GLY A 59 7.94 -3.47 11.63
CA GLY A 59 8.67 -2.26 11.95
C GLY A 59 8.96 -2.10 13.45
N THR A 60 9.64 -1.02 13.79
CA THR A 60 9.78 -0.53 15.17
C THR A 60 9.34 0.92 15.21
N VAL A 61 8.04 1.16 15.00
CA VAL A 61 7.46 2.51 14.97
C VAL A 61 7.76 3.31 16.25
N MET A 62 7.95 2.62 17.38
CA MET A 62 8.33 3.24 18.67
C MET A 62 9.80 3.67 18.75
N ALA A 63 10.69 3.13 17.91
CA ALA A 63 12.13 3.36 17.95
C ALA A 63 12.60 4.36 16.86
N VAL A 64 11.69 5.19 16.34
CA VAL A 64 11.98 6.18 15.30
C VAL A 64 12.96 7.25 15.80
N SER A 65 14.07 7.43 15.08
CA SER A 65 15.05 8.47 15.39
C SER A 65 14.65 9.82 14.78
N ARG A 66 15.25 10.91 15.29
CA ARG A 66 15.07 12.26 14.69
C ARG A 66 15.54 12.33 13.24
N GLN A 67 16.56 11.56 12.88
CA GLN A 67 17.10 11.52 11.52
C GLN A 67 16.12 10.83 10.55
N ASP A 68 15.38 9.82 11.03
CA ASP A 68 14.34 9.16 10.24
C ASP A 68 13.19 10.12 9.94
N VAL A 69 12.74 10.89 10.93
CA VAL A 69 11.69 11.91 10.75
C VAL A 69 12.10 12.97 9.73
N TRP A 70 13.35 13.46 9.80
CA TRP A 70 13.86 14.42 8.82
C TRP A 70 13.87 13.84 7.41
N THR A 71 14.36 12.61 7.28
CA THR A 71 14.44 11.90 5.99
C THR A 71 13.05 11.70 5.37
N ILE A 72 12.07 11.24 6.17
CA ILE A 72 10.68 11.13 5.72
C ILE A 72 10.13 12.50 5.31
N SER A 73 10.37 13.54 6.11
CA SER A 73 9.80 14.87 5.85
C SER A 73 10.29 15.46 4.54
N VAL A 74 11.60 15.36 4.25
CA VAL A 74 12.20 15.79 2.98
C VAL A 74 11.61 15.03 1.80
N ILE A 75 11.49 13.70 1.95
CA ILE A 75 10.96 12.83 0.90
C ILE A 75 9.49 13.10 0.62
N THR A 76 8.67 13.22 1.67
CA THR A 76 7.25 13.59 1.56
C THR A 76 7.10 14.93 0.87
N GLY A 77 7.94 15.92 1.21
CA GLY A 77 7.96 17.22 0.53
C GLY A 77 8.25 17.08 -0.97
N ALA A 78 9.28 16.33 -1.34
CA ALA A 78 9.61 16.07 -2.74
C ALA A 78 8.48 15.35 -3.49
N VAL A 79 7.87 14.33 -2.89
CA VAL A 79 6.76 13.58 -3.46
C VAL A 79 5.53 14.47 -3.66
N LEU A 80 5.19 15.31 -2.67
CA LEU A 80 4.08 16.25 -2.76
C LEU A 80 4.29 17.26 -3.89
N ILE A 81 5.51 17.81 -4.03
CA ILE A 81 5.82 18.73 -5.13
C ILE A 81 5.58 18.05 -6.48
N VAL A 82 6.09 16.84 -6.68
CA VAL A 82 5.91 16.14 -7.95
C VAL A 82 4.44 15.78 -8.19
N ILE A 83 3.71 15.33 -7.16
CA ILE A 83 2.27 15.06 -7.28
C ILE A 83 1.50 16.32 -7.66
N ILE A 84 1.81 17.48 -7.07
CA ILE A 84 1.13 18.75 -7.37
C ILE A 84 1.44 19.18 -8.81
N LEU A 85 2.69 19.07 -9.25
CA LEU A 85 3.11 19.43 -10.60
C LEU A 85 2.48 18.54 -11.67
N PHE A 86 2.43 17.23 -11.43
CA PHE A 86 1.90 16.23 -12.38
C PHE A 86 0.44 15.82 -12.07
N PHE A 87 -0.28 16.58 -11.23
CA PHE A 87 -1.61 16.19 -10.76
C PHE A 87 -2.59 16.02 -11.92
N LYS A 88 -2.51 16.92 -12.92
CA LYS A 88 -3.42 16.93 -14.07
C LYS A 88 -3.15 15.73 -14.97
N GLU A 89 -1.88 15.42 -15.21
CA GLU A 89 -1.42 14.31 -16.03
C GLU A 89 -1.78 12.97 -15.39
N LEU A 90 -1.52 12.82 -14.08
CA LEU A 90 -1.88 11.62 -13.31
C LEU A 90 -3.40 11.42 -13.28
N PHE A 91 -4.18 12.49 -13.09
CA PHE A 91 -5.63 12.44 -13.12
C PHE A 91 -6.17 12.05 -14.50
N PHE A 92 -5.65 12.67 -15.56
CA PHE A 92 -6.13 12.44 -16.93
C PHE A 92 -5.84 11.00 -17.37
N LEU A 93 -4.60 10.53 -17.13
CA LEU A 93 -4.21 9.16 -17.45
C LEU A 93 -5.01 8.10 -16.67
N SER A 94 -5.52 8.46 -15.48
CA SER A 94 -6.37 7.57 -14.66
C SER A 94 -7.82 7.50 -15.13
N PHE A 95 -8.29 8.48 -15.91
CA PHE A 95 -9.67 8.53 -16.41
C PHE A 95 -9.79 8.01 -17.83
N ASP A 96 -8.92 8.49 -18.73
CA ASP A 96 -8.91 8.12 -20.13
C ASP A 96 -7.47 8.21 -20.66
N GLU A 97 -6.82 7.05 -20.71
CA GLU A 97 -5.42 6.93 -21.12
C GLU A 97 -5.23 7.32 -22.60
N ASP A 98 -6.17 6.95 -23.47
CA ASP A 98 -6.08 7.21 -24.90
C ASP A 98 -6.26 8.70 -25.20
N GLN A 99 -7.24 9.35 -24.58
CA GLN A 99 -7.45 10.80 -24.71
C GLN A 99 -6.30 11.61 -24.11
N ALA A 100 -5.69 11.15 -23.02
CA ALA A 100 -4.54 11.81 -22.42
C ALA A 100 -3.34 11.82 -23.39
N ILE A 101 -3.09 10.70 -24.08
CA ILE A 101 -2.01 10.60 -25.07
C ILE A 101 -2.28 11.54 -26.26
N VAL A 102 -3.51 11.55 -26.78
CA VAL A 102 -3.91 12.44 -27.89
C VAL A 102 -3.78 13.91 -27.50
N SER A 103 -4.02 14.23 -26.22
CA SER A 103 -3.90 15.59 -25.67
C SER A 103 -2.45 16.01 -25.37
N GLY A 104 -1.45 15.18 -25.73
CA GLY A 104 -0.03 15.50 -25.59
C GLY A 104 0.62 15.06 -24.27
N VAL A 105 -0.06 14.27 -23.43
CA VAL A 105 0.54 13.73 -22.21
C VAL A 105 1.54 12.63 -22.56
N ASN A 106 2.80 12.82 -22.17
CA ASN A 106 3.81 11.79 -22.34
C ASN A 106 3.65 10.68 -21.29
N ARG A 107 2.82 9.68 -21.63
CA ARG A 107 2.55 8.48 -20.80
C ARG A 107 3.82 7.87 -20.20
N LYS A 108 4.87 7.67 -21.00
CA LYS A 108 6.10 6.99 -20.56
C LYS A 108 6.78 7.77 -19.44
N LEU A 109 6.87 9.09 -19.57
CA LEU A 109 7.49 9.95 -18.58
C LEU A 109 6.67 9.99 -17.28
N VAL A 110 5.35 10.18 -17.38
CA VAL A 110 4.46 10.24 -16.20
C VAL A 110 4.46 8.92 -15.45
N HIS A 111 4.39 7.80 -16.18
CA HIS A 111 4.46 6.46 -15.59
C HIS A 111 5.81 6.18 -14.93
N PHE A 112 6.91 6.58 -15.57
CA PHE A 112 8.25 6.45 -15.00
C PHE A 112 8.39 7.25 -13.70
N ILE A 113 7.97 8.52 -13.70
CA ILE A 113 7.97 9.37 -12.49
C ILE A 113 7.13 8.73 -11.39
N PHE A 114 5.93 8.26 -11.73
CA PHE A 114 5.03 7.62 -10.77
C PHE A 114 5.67 6.38 -10.12
N ILE A 115 6.26 5.48 -10.91
CA ILE A 115 6.95 4.29 -10.38
C ILE A 115 8.10 4.70 -9.46
N VAL A 116 8.91 5.69 -9.85
CA VAL A 116 10.03 6.16 -9.03
C VAL A 116 9.55 6.73 -7.70
N LEU A 117 8.49 7.55 -7.71
CA LEU A 117 7.89 8.09 -6.48
C LEU A 117 7.39 6.97 -5.56
N VAL A 118 6.64 6.02 -6.10
CA VAL A 118 6.10 4.89 -5.33
C VAL A 118 7.23 4.05 -4.73
N ALA A 119 8.25 3.71 -5.53
CA ALA A 119 9.40 2.95 -5.06
C ALA A 119 10.13 3.67 -3.92
N LEU A 120 10.34 4.99 -4.07
CA LEU A 120 11.02 5.81 -3.08
C LEU A 120 10.23 5.86 -1.75
N VAL A 121 8.91 6.09 -1.82
CA VAL A 121 8.02 6.07 -0.65
C VAL A 121 8.04 4.71 0.04
N ILE A 122 7.93 3.61 -0.71
CA ILE A 122 7.92 2.25 -0.16
C ILE A 122 9.23 1.94 0.56
N VAL A 123 10.38 2.20 -0.07
CA VAL A 123 11.70 1.88 0.49
C VAL A 123 11.93 2.57 1.84
N VAL A 124 11.58 3.87 1.92
CA VAL A 124 11.76 4.64 3.17
C VAL A 124 10.75 4.22 4.22
N SER A 125 9.49 4.01 3.84
CA SER A 125 8.44 3.61 4.78
C SER A 125 8.70 2.22 5.36
N MET A 126 9.19 1.28 4.54
CA MET A 126 9.45 -0.11 4.95
C MET A 126 10.47 -0.18 6.09
N ARG A 127 11.48 0.70 6.09
CA ARG A 127 12.53 0.70 7.12
C ARG A 127 12.01 1.05 8.52
N ILE A 128 10.95 1.86 8.58
CA ILE A 128 10.44 2.43 9.83
C ILE A 128 9.22 1.67 10.30
N VAL A 129 8.28 1.47 9.37
CA VAL A 129 6.93 1.02 9.63
C VAL A 129 6.77 -0.50 9.36
N GLY A 130 7.67 -1.09 8.58
CA GLY A 130 7.63 -2.51 8.21
C GLY A 130 6.83 -2.79 6.94
N ILE A 131 7.18 -3.87 6.24
CA ILE A 131 6.63 -4.16 4.90
C ILE A 131 5.12 -4.50 4.91
N LEU A 132 4.64 -5.17 5.96
CA LEU A 132 3.23 -5.55 6.07
C LEU A 132 2.35 -4.31 6.22
N LEU A 133 2.78 -3.39 7.07
CA LEU A 133 2.02 -2.18 7.34
C LEU A 133 2.03 -1.22 6.15
N VAL A 134 3.14 -1.15 5.39
CA VAL A 134 3.18 -0.42 4.10
C VAL A 134 2.14 -0.97 3.11
N SER A 135 2.09 -2.29 2.93
CA SER A 135 1.11 -2.92 2.02
C SER A 135 -0.34 -2.66 2.44
N ALA A 136 -0.62 -2.76 3.74
CA ALA A 136 -1.94 -2.52 4.30
C ALA A 136 -2.38 -1.06 4.14
N LEU A 137 -1.52 -0.09 4.50
CA LEU A 137 -1.84 1.33 4.40
C LEU A 137 -1.91 1.83 2.95
N MET A 138 -1.23 1.18 2.02
CA MET A 138 -1.35 1.50 0.59
C MET A 138 -2.73 1.11 0.02
N THR A 139 -3.41 0.12 0.60
CA THR A 139 -4.60 -0.50 -0.01
C THR A 139 -5.88 -0.27 0.79
N LEU A 140 -5.87 -0.49 2.11
CA LEU A 140 -7.05 -0.46 2.98
C LEU A 140 -7.71 0.93 3.10
N PRO A 141 -7.00 2.02 3.45
CA PRO A 141 -7.63 3.33 3.58
C PRO A 141 -8.13 3.85 2.23
N VAL A 142 -7.44 3.53 1.13
CA VAL A 142 -7.90 3.84 -0.23
C VAL A 142 -9.19 3.09 -0.56
N ALA A 143 -9.27 1.80 -0.23
CA ALA A 143 -10.47 1.00 -0.40
C ALA A 143 -11.66 1.53 0.40
N ALA A 144 -11.43 1.99 1.63
CA ALA A 144 -12.44 2.64 2.45
C ALA A 144 -12.87 3.99 1.85
N ALA A 145 -11.92 4.79 1.38
CA ALA A 145 -12.17 6.10 0.76
C ALA A 145 -12.98 6.00 -0.53
N MET A 146 -12.73 5.00 -1.38
CA MET A 146 -13.50 4.73 -2.60
C MET A 146 -15.00 4.52 -2.33
N ARG A 147 -15.38 4.16 -1.11
CA ARG A 147 -16.80 4.00 -0.76
C ARG A 147 -17.52 5.35 -0.68
N PHE A 148 -16.85 6.40 -0.25
CA PHE A 148 -17.45 7.71 -0.03
C PHE A 148 -17.09 8.76 -1.09
N ALA A 149 -15.95 8.60 -1.75
CA ALA A 149 -15.47 9.53 -2.76
C ALA A 149 -16.40 9.56 -3.99
N LYS A 150 -16.78 10.77 -4.42
CA LYS A 150 -17.52 11.01 -5.67
C LYS A 150 -16.63 11.56 -6.79
N GLY A 151 -15.34 11.75 -6.52
CA GLY A 151 -14.35 12.22 -7.49
C GLY A 151 -12.94 12.02 -6.98
N PHE A 152 -11.95 12.17 -7.86
CA PHE A 152 -10.56 11.85 -7.58
C PHE A 152 -9.95 12.69 -6.45
N LYS A 153 -10.26 14.00 -6.41
CA LYS A 153 -9.81 14.88 -5.31
C LYS A 153 -10.36 14.43 -3.96
N GLN A 154 -11.63 14.04 -3.91
CA GLN A 154 -12.24 13.51 -2.68
C GLN A 154 -11.63 12.17 -2.29
N LEU A 155 -11.35 11.29 -3.25
CA LEU A 155 -10.68 10.02 -3.01
C LEU A 155 -9.31 10.24 -2.37
N PHE A 156 -8.52 11.18 -2.90
CA PHE A 156 -7.21 11.54 -2.36
C PHE A 156 -7.31 11.99 -0.89
N ILE A 157 -8.21 12.94 -0.61
CA ILE A 157 -8.38 13.50 0.73
C ILE A 157 -8.88 12.43 1.72
N TYR A 158 -9.90 11.67 1.36
CA TYR A 158 -10.45 10.63 2.24
C TYR A 158 -9.45 9.50 2.49
N SER A 159 -8.63 9.13 1.50
CA SER A 159 -7.60 8.11 1.68
C SER A 159 -6.55 8.57 2.70
N ILE A 160 -6.11 9.83 2.61
CA ILE A 160 -5.17 10.41 3.58
C ILE A 160 -5.79 10.44 4.97
N VAL A 161 -7.03 10.94 5.10
CA VAL A 161 -7.72 11.02 6.40
C VAL A 161 -7.90 9.65 7.03
N PHE A 162 -8.34 8.64 6.28
CA PHE A 162 -8.49 7.29 6.80
C PHE A 162 -7.15 6.62 7.12
N GLY A 163 -6.10 6.90 6.34
CA GLY A 163 -4.75 6.44 6.63
C GLY A 163 -4.23 7.01 7.95
N GLU A 164 -4.30 8.33 8.12
CA GLU A 164 -3.91 9.03 9.36
C GLU A 164 -4.71 8.54 10.56
N LEU A 165 -6.04 8.42 10.43
CA LEU A 165 -6.88 7.87 11.50
C LEU A 165 -6.48 6.44 11.87
N SER A 166 -6.15 5.60 10.88
CA SER A 166 -5.69 4.23 11.13
C SER A 166 -4.41 4.22 11.96
N VAL A 167 -3.45 5.08 11.62
CA VAL A 167 -2.17 5.19 12.32
C VAL A 167 -2.36 5.74 13.72
N ILE A 168 -3.07 6.86 13.88
CA ILE A 168 -3.27 7.52 15.19
C ILE A 168 -4.04 6.60 16.15
N VAL A 169 -5.20 6.09 15.73
CA VAL A 169 -6.03 5.21 16.57
C VAL A 169 -5.32 3.89 16.82
N GLY A 170 -4.61 3.35 15.81
CA GLY A 170 -3.80 2.15 15.95
C GLY A 170 -2.68 2.29 16.97
N LEU A 171 -1.93 3.40 16.94
CA LEU A 171 -0.86 3.69 17.89
C LEU A 171 -1.37 3.89 19.31
N ILE A 172 -2.43 4.70 19.49
CA ILE A 172 -3.04 4.94 20.80
C ILE A 172 -3.55 3.63 21.39
N SER A 173 -4.28 2.84 20.60
CA SER A 173 -4.82 1.57 21.07
C SER A 173 -3.71 0.56 21.36
N ALA A 174 -2.65 0.52 20.55
CA ALA A 174 -1.50 -0.34 20.79
C ALA A 174 -0.81 -0.01 22.12
N PHE A 175 -0.70 1.28 22.45
CA PHE A 175 -0.13 1.74 23.71
C PHE A 175 -0.96 1.30 24.93
N TYR A 176 -2.30 1.42 24.87
CA TYR A 176 -3.16 1.03 25.99
C TYR A 176 -3.37 -0.48 26.13
N LEU A 177 -3.35 -1.22 25.02
CA LEU A 177 -3.57 -2.66 24.99
C LEU A 177 -2.28 -3.47 25.13
N ASP A 178 -1.12 -2.81 25.18
CA ASP A 178 0.21 -3.42 25.23
C ASP A 178 0.45 -4.45 24.10
N VAL A 179 0.04 -4.09 22.88
CA VAL A 179 0.16 -4.92 21.67
C VAL A 179 1.11 -4.30 20.65
N VAL A 180 1.60 -5.12 19.72
CA VAL A 180 2.51 -4.68 18.66
C VAL A 180 1.84 -3.59 17.79
N PRO A 181 2.42 -2.37 17.71
CA PRO A 181 1.78 -1.24 17.02
C PRO A 181 1.49 -1.50 15.54
N GLY A 182 2.44 -2.15 14.84
CA GLY A 182 2.30 -2.46 13.42
C GLY A 182 1.03 -3.27 13.11
N GLY A 183 0.77 -4.31 13.89
CA GLY A 183 -0.44 -5.13 13.75
C GLY A 183 -1.72 -4.39 14.10
N MET A 184 -1.70 -3.57 15.16
CA MET A 184 -2.88 -2.83 15.60
C MET A 184 -3.32 -1.77 14.56
N ILE A 185 -2.38 -1.09 13.92
CA ILE A 185 -2.70 -0.14 12.84
C ILE A 185 -3.40 -0.84 11.67
N VAL A 186 -2.94 -2.04 11.28
CA VAL A 186 -3.60 -2.84 10.23
C VAL A 186 -5.02 -3.21 10.66
N MET A 187 -5.22 -3.66 11.90
CA MET A 187 -6.55 -4.01 12.41
C MET A 187 -7.50 -2.81 12.42
N VAL A 188 -7.03 -1.64 12.83
CA VAL A 188 -7.84 -0.42 12.76
C VAL A 188 -8.19 -0.07 11.30
N ALA A 189 -7.24 -0.16 10.37
CA ALA A 189 -7.50 0.09 8.95
C ALA A 189 -8.55 -0.89 8.37
N VAL A 190 -8.50 -2.17 8.76
CA VAL A 190 -9.51 -3.17 8.41
C VAL A 190 -10.87 -2.81 9.02
N CYS A 191 -10.92 -2.40 10.30
CA CYS A 191 -12.15 -1.96 10.93
C CYS A 191 -12.75 -0.75 10.21
N ILE A 192 -11.95 0.24 9.84
CA ILE A 192 -12.41 1.41 9.06
C ILE A 192 -12.99 0.97 7.71
N LEU A 193 -12.33 0.04 7.01
CA LEU A 193 -12.84 -0.52 5.77
C LEU A 193 -14.17 -1.25 5.98
N LEU A 194 -14.28 -2.13 6.97
CA LEU A 194 -15.52 -2.87 7.25
C LEU A 194 -16.67 -1.93 7.63
N LEU A 195 -16.41 -0.92 8.46
CA LEU A 195 -17.39 0.12 8.79
C LEU A 195 -17.83 0.89 7.53
N SER A 196 -16.90 1.22 6.64
CA SER A 196 -17.23 1.91 5.38
C SER A 196 -18.17 1.10 4.48
N LEU A 197 -18.02 -0.24 4.49
CA LEU A 197 -18.88 -1.15 3.72
C LEU A 197 -20.29 -1.20 4.30
N THR A 198 -20.42 -1.32 5.62
CA THR A 198 -21.72 -1.38 6.29
C THR A 198 -22.50 -0.07 6.12
N ILE A 199 -21.84 1.08 6.32
CA ILE A 199 -22.47 2.41 6.20
C ILE A 199 -23.04 2.63 4.79
N LYS A 200 -22.26 2.30 3.74
CA LYS A 200 -22.72 2.49 2.35
C LYS A 200 -23.90 1.58 2.00
N THR A 201 -23.89 0.34 2.52
CA THR A 201 -24.98 -0.61 2.29
C THR A 201 -26.28 -0.12 2.91
N THR A 202 -26.24 0.42 4.13
CA THR A 202 -27.41 0.99 4.81
C THR A 202 -27.95 2.25 4.11
N ILE A 203 -27.07 3.14 3.63
CA ILE A 203 -27.49 4.36 2.90
C ILE A 203 -28.15 4.01 1.57
N LYS A 204 -27.65 2.99 0.86
CA LYS A 204 -28.25 2.53 -0.40
C LYS A 204 -29.63 1.92 -0.16
N ARG A 205 -29.80 1.16 0.92
CA ARG A 205 -31.08 0.53 1.29
C ARG A 205 -32.16 1.55 1.66
N LYS A 206 -31.81 2.57 2.45
CA LYS A 206 -32.73 3.69 2.79
C LYS A 206 -33.17 4.53 1.59
N LYS A 207 -32.35 4.61 0.53
CA LYS A 207 -32.73 5.33 -0.71
C LYS A 207 -33.72 4.55 -1.58
N VAL A 208 -33.75 3.23 -1.46
CA VAL A 208 -34.69 2.38 -2.19
C VAL A 208 -36.06 2.42 -1.50
N GLU A 209 -36.10 2.29 -0.17
CA GLU A 209 -37.34 2.38 0.63
C GLU A 209 -38.03 3.76 0.62
N LEU A 210 -37.35 4.83 0.17
CA LEU A 210 -37.94 6.18 0.09
C LEU A 210 -38.65 6.45 -1.25
N TYR A 211 -38.49 5.54 -2.22
CA TYR A 211 -39.00 5.65 -3.60
C TYR A 211 -40.02 4.56 -3.92
N ASP A 212 -40.30 3.67 -2.95
CA ASP A 212 -41.44 2.75 -2.91
C ASP A 212 -42.54 3.36 -2.02
#